data_AF-A0AAJ6VW55-F1
#
_entry.id   AF-A0AAJ6VW55-F1
#
_cell.length_a   1.000
_cell.length_b   1.000
_cell.length_c   1.000
_cell.angle_alpha   90.00
_cell.angle_beta   90.00
_cell.angle_gamma   90.00
#
_symmetry.space_group_name_H-M   'P 1'
#
loop_
_entity.id
_entity.type
_entity.pdbx_description
1 polymer ?
#
loop_
_entity_poly.entity_id
_entity_poly.type
_entity_poly.pdbx_seq_one_letter_code
_entity_poly.pdbx_strand_id
1 'polypeptide(L)'
;MFGDFNDDIFDEEATTKTVSEPVVLLEREPDWFFNEAPSSDKQERWLASKYVADRLYRKKDFRAAARAYVKSIEACPNRNLGLLRDCVDGAARSFCRAGPAFAAESKKYLEKLSSMATCEDHRFSLASTALLMSVDIRSLQTLLDCEPQAGDLWKKLGEEYSSQGKLLFAACCFLRAASCARCSVHESEDRFKAQNWALSREMKVRVDGLLNHFEEPAAAIELIQKFNTERTDPRGAADQSFEDFWFPAEEVMVKRMGQPTEDGD
;
A
#
# COMPACT_ATOMS: atom_id res chain seq x y z
N MET A 1 -19.56 41.45 -12.90
CA MET A 1 -20.76 40.88 -13.54
C MET A 1 -20.42 39.42 -13.78
N PHE A 2 -20.72 38.57 -12.81
CA PHE A 2 -20.44 37.13 -12.87
C PHE A 2 -21.55 36.48 -13.71
N GLY A 3 -21.16 35.66 -14.69
CA GLY A 3 -22.08 35.00 -15.59
C GLY A 3 -22.96 34.01 -14.86
N ASP A 4 -24.27 34.08 -15.13
CA ASP A 4 -25.26 33.08 -14.75
C ASP A 4 -24.78 31.72 -15.24
N PHE A 5 -24.54 30.82 -14.29
CA PHE A 5 -24.33 29.41 -14.56
C PHE A 5 -25.73 28.81 -14.76
N ASN A 6 -26.03 28.40 -16.00
CA ASN A 6 -27.34 27.89 -16.36
C ASN A 6 -27.53 26.48 -15.77
N ASP A 7 -28.36 26.35 -14.73
CA ASP A 7 -28.67 25.10 -14.01
C ASP A 7 -29.56 24.14 -14.82
N ASP A 8 -30.08 24.59 -15.97
CA ASP A 8 -31.00 23.84 -16.84
C ASP A 8 -30.41 22.52 -17.41
N ILE A 9 -29.10 22.26 -17.29
CA ILE A 9 -28.48 21.01 -17.74
C ILE A 9 -28.88 19.81 -16.88
N PHE A 10 -29.31 20.06 -15.64
CA PHE A 10 -29.73 19.01 -14.70
C PHE A 10 -31.24 18.76 -14.70
N ASP A 11 -32.02 19.64 -15.36
CA ASP A 11 -33.48 19.57 -15.43
C ASP A 11 -34.00 18.83 -16.70
N GLU A 12 -33.12 18.38 -17.58
CA GLU A 12 -33.51 17.42 -18.62
C GLU A 12 -33.82 16.07 -17.96
N GLU A 13 -35.11 15.81 -17.69
CA GLU A 13 -35.59 14.47 -17.34
C GLU A 13 -35.06 13.48 -18.38
N ALA A 14 -34.09 12.66 -17.96
CA ALA A 14 -33.51 11.62 -18.79
C ALA A 14 -34.66 10.80 -19.37
N THR A 15 -34.81 10.82 -20.69
CA THR A 15 -35.79 10.00 -21.40
C THR A 15 -35.56 8.56 -20.97
N THR A 16 -36.42 8.07 -20.09
CA THR A 16 -36.31 6.73 -19.54
C THR A 16 -36.64 5.82 -20.70
N LYS A 17 -35.62 5.29 -21.37
CA LYS A 17 -35.80 4.24 -22.36
C LYS A 17 -36.55 3.13 -21.64
N THR A 18 -37.81 2.95 -22.01
CA THR A 18 -38.62 1.81 -21.59
C THR A 18 -37.94 0.57 -22.14
N VAL A 19 -37.14 -0.08 -21.29
CA VAL A 19 -36.57 -1.38 -21.59
C VAL A 19 -37.76 -2.33 -21.67
N SER A 20 -38.04 -2.85 -22.87
CA SER A 20 -39.24 -3.68 -23.15
C SER A 20 -39.22 -5.04 -22.47
N GLU A 21 -38.11 -5.38 -21.83
CA GLU A 21 -37.92 -6.61 -21.08
C GLU A 21 -37.49 -6.21 -19.66
N PRO A 22 -37.97 -6.90 -18.61
CA PRO A 22 -37.40 -6.71 -17.29
C PRO A 22 -35.90 -6.94 -17.43
N VAL A 23 -35.08 -5.94 -17.08
CA VAL A 23 -33.68 -6.18 -16.78
C VAL A 23 -33.73 -7.14 -15.61
N VAL A 24 -33.65 -8.43 -15.89
CA VAL A 24 -33.41 -9.44 -14.88
C VAL A 24 -32.05 -9.02 -14.34
N LEU A 25 -32.04 -8.29 -13.22
CA LEU A 25 -30.88 -8.13 -12.38
C LEU A 25 -30.59 -9.54 -11.93
N LEU A 26 -29.78 -10.19 -12.75
CA LEU A 26 -29.59 -11.60 -12.79
C LEU A 26 -29.22 -12.08 -11.38
N GLU A 27 -30.17 -12.75 -10.74
CA GLU A 27 -29.93 -13.81 -9.75
C GLU A 27 -29.19 -14.98 -10.45
N ARG A 28 -28.14 -14.68 -11.22
CA ARG A 28 -27.29 -15.74 -11.79
C ARG A 28 -26.41 -16.26 -10.66
N GLU A 29 -26.14 -17.55 -10.74
CA GLU A 29 -25.16 -18.18 -9.87
C GLU A 29 -23.83 -17.43 -9.91
N PRO A 30 -23.10 -17.37 -8.77
CA PRO A 30 -21.71 -16.96 -8.78
C PRO A 30 -21.01 -17.69 -9.93
N ASP A 31 -20.30 -16.96 -10.77
CA ASP A 31 -19.51 -17.47 -11.90
C ASP A 31 -20.24 -17.68 -13.27
N TRP A 32 -21.48 -17.25 -13.43
CA TRP A 32 -22.22 -17.44 -14.70
C TRP A 32 -21.56 -16.88 -15.97
N PHE A 33 -20.87 -15.75 -15.86
CA PHE A 33 -20.21 -15.07 -16.98
C PHE A 33 -18.92 -15.78 -17.43
N PHE A 34 -18.40 -16.74 -16.64
CA PHE A 34 -17.23 -17.53 -17.04
C PHE A 34 -17.59 -18.71 -17.96
N ASN A 35 -18.88 -19.03 -18.08
CA ASN A 35 -19.37 -20.10 -18.95
C ASN A 35 -19.78 -19.57 -20.34
N GLU A 36 -19.65 -18.26 -20.57
CA GLU A 36 -19.94 -17.68 -21.88
C GLU A 36 -18.88 -18.10 -22.89
N ALA A 37 -19.33 -18.43 -24.10
CA ALA A 37 -18.43 -18.78 -25.19
C ALA A 37 -17.46 -17.61 -25.44
N PRO A 38 -16.18 -17.90 -25.77
CA PRO A 38 -15.19 -16.85 -25.99
C PRO A 38 -15.68 -15.89 -27.08
N SER A 39 -15.73 -14.60 -26.73
CA SER A 39 -16.13 -13.54 -27.66
C SER A 39 -15.27 -13.53 -28.93
N SER A 40 -15.87 -13.12 -30.04
CA SER A 40 -15.14 -12.85 -31.29
C SER A 40 -14.22 -11.63 -31.15
N ASP A 41 -14.51 -10.72 -30.22
CA ASP A 41 -13.68 -9.56 -29.92
C ASP A 41 -12.37 -9.98 -29.23
N LYS A 42 -11.25 -9.50 -29.78
CA LYS A 42 -9.91 -9.71 -29.23
C LYS A 42 -9.76 -9.07 -27.86
N GLN A 43 -10.34 -7.89 -27.65
CA GLN A 43 -10.21 -7.15 -26.38
C GLN A 43 -10.94 -7.86 -25.24
N GLU A 44 -12.17 -8.30 -25.49
CA GLU A 44 -12.96 -9.07 -24.53
C GLU A 44 -12.27 -10.39 -24.17
N ARG A 45 -11.61 -11.07 -25.12
CA ARG A 45 -10.85 -12.29 -24.83
C ARG A 45 -9.67 -12.06 -23.89
N TRP A 46 -8.94 -10.95 -24.01
CA TRP A 46 -7.83 -10.64 -23.10
C TRP A 46 -8.33 -10.32 -21.69
N LEU A 47 -9.41 -9.54 -21.59
CA LEU A 47 -10.05 -9.24 -20.33
C LEU A 47 -10.57 -10.51 -19.66
N ALA A 48 -11.26 -11.38 -20.40
CA ALA A 48 -11.72 -12.68 -19.90
C ALA A 48 -10.55 -13.53 -19.37
N SER A 49 -9.41 -13.55 -20.06
CA SER A 49 -8.22 -14.27 -19.61
C SER A 49 -7.65 -13.71 -18.30
N LYS A 50 -7.58 -12.37 -18.13
CA LYS A 50 -7.22 -11.75 -16.85
C LYS A 50 -8.22 -12.12 -15.75
N TYR A 51 -9.53 -12.05 -16.02
CA TYR A 51 -10.55 -12.38 -15.03
C TYR A 51 -10.48 -13.82 -14.53
N VAL A 52 -10.16 -14.77 -15.42
CA VAL A 52 -9.89 -16.17 -15.01
C VAL A 52 -8.71 -16.24 -14.04
N ALA A 53 -7.63 -15.51 -14.31
CA ALA A 53 -6.47 -15.45 -13.42
C ALA A 53 -6.82 -14.81 -12.06
N ASP A 54 -7.55 -13.69 -12.04
CA ASP A 54 -8.03 -13.03 -10.82
C ASP A 54 -8.89 -13.97 -9.96
N ARG A 55 -9.74 -14.79 -10.60
CA ARG A 55 -10.57 -15.79 -9.91
C ARG A 55 -9.72 -16.88 -9.27
N LEU A 56 -8.75 -17.44 -10.01
CA LEU A 56 -7.82 -18.44 -9.48
C LEU A 56 -7.05 -17.88 -8.27
N TYR A 57 -6.62 -16.62 -8.36
CA TYR A 57 -5.96 -15.93 -7.25
C TYR A 57 -6.87 -15.81 -6.02
N ARG A 58 -8.14 -15.39 -6.21
CA ARG A 58 -9.14 -15.32 -5.12
C ARG A 58 -9.42 -16.69 -4.49
N LYS A 59 -9.42 -17.76 -5.29
CA LYS A 59 -9.54 -19.15 -4.81
C LYS A 59 -8.26 -19.70 -4.17
N LYS A 60 -7.21 -18.88 -4.07
CA LYS A 60 -5.88 -19.23 -3.53
C LYS A 60 -5.15 -20.32 -4.32
N ASP A 61 -5.55 -20.59 -5.57
CA ASP A 61 -4.76 -21.40 -6.49
C ASP A 61 -3.71 -20.54 -7.19
N PHE A 62 -2.71 -20.13 -6.41
CA PHE A 62 -1.70 -19.16 -6.85
C PHE A 62 -0.84 -19.69 -8.00
N ARG A 63 -0.62 -21.01 -8.08
CA ARG A 63 0.14 -21.63 -9.18
C ARG A 63 -0.63 -21.54 -10.49
N ALA A 64 -1.93 -21.86 -10.48
CA ALA A 64 -2.75 -21.72 -11.67
C ALA A 64 -2.96 -20.25 -12.05
N ALA A 65 -3.17 -19.38 -11.05
CA ALA A 65 -3.29 -17.94 -11.26
C ALA A 65 -2.05 -17.36 -11.95
N ALA A 66 -0.85 -17.68 -11.45
CA ALA A 66 0.41 -17.25 -12.05
C ALA A 66 0.50 -17.65 -13.53
N ARG A 67 0.25 -18.93 -13.85
CA ARG A 67 0.26 -19.41 -15.25
C ARG A 67 -0.79 -18.71 -16.12
N ALA A 68 -1.98 -18.43 -15.57
CA ALA A 68 -3.04 -17.73 -16.29
C ALA A 68 -2.66 -16.27 -16.58
N TYR A 69 -2.08 -15.56 -15.60
CA TYR A 69 -1.54 -14.21 -15.84
C TYR A 69 -0.42 -14.21 -16.88
N VAL A 70 0.51 -15.17 -16.84
CA VAL A 70 1.58 -15.27 -17.85
C VAL A 70 1.01 -15.45 -19.25
N LYS A 71 0.02 -16.33 -19.43
CA LYS A 71 -0.69 -16.47 -20.72
C LYS A 71 -1.37 -15.17 -21.15
N SER A 72 -1.99 -14.45 -20.23
CA SER A 72 -2.61 -13.14 -20.51
C SER A 72 -1.57 -12.11 -20.93
N ILE A 73 -0.38 -12.10 -20.32
CA ILE A 73 0.74 -11.21 -20.69
C ILE A 73 1.23 -11.51 -22.10
N GLU A 74 1.38 -12.78 -22.47
CA GLU A 74 1.83 -13.21 -23.80
C GLU A 74 0.80 -12.88 -24.89
N ALA A 75 -0.49 -12.95 -24.55
CA ALA A 75 -1.58 -12.63 -25.47
C ALA A 75 -1.88 -11.13 -25.58
N CYS A 76 -1.51 -10.33 -24.58
CA CYS A 76 -1.83 -8.91 -24.51
C CYS A 76 -0.98 -8.11 -25.51
N PRO A 77 -1.58 -7.25 -26.35
CA PRO A 77 -0.82 -6.38 -27.23
C PRO A 77 -0.04 -5.33 -26.43
N ASN A 78 1.18 -5.02 -26.87
CA ASN A 78 2.05 -4.02 -26.23
C ASN A 78 1.46 -2.60 -26.15
N ARG A 79 0.32 -2.33 -26.83
CA ARG A 79 -0.38 -1.04 -26.77
C ARG A 79 -1.33 -0.91 -25.58
N ASN A 80 -1.77 -2.02 -24.97
CA ASN A 80 -2.65 -1.98 -23.79
C ASN A 80 -1.84 -2.07 -22.50
N LEU A 81 -1.19 -0.95 -22.14
CA LEU A 81 -0.28 -0.89 -21.00
C LEU A 81 -0.97 -1.12 -19.66
N GLY A 82 -2.22 -0.68 -19.51
CA GLY A 82 -3.00 -0.88 -18.28
C GLY A 82 -3.25 -2.36 -18.00
N LEU A 83 -3.80 -3.08 -18.98
CA LEU A 83 -4.04 -4.52 -18.86
C LEU A 83 -2.74 -5.31 -18.64
N LEU A 84 -1.68 -4.94 -19.37
CA LEU A 84 -0.38 -5.56 -19.24
C LEU A 84 0.19 -5.37 -17.82
N ARG A 85 0.12 -4.16 -17.27
CA ARG A 85 0.59 -3.85 -15.91
C ARG A 85 -0.16 -4.69 -14.88
N ASP A 86 -1.49 -4.71 -14.97
CA ASP A 86 -2.33 -5.49 -14.04
C ASP A 86 -2.01 -6.98 -14.08
N CYS A 87 -1.75 -7.53 -15.27
CA CYS A 87 -1.38 -8.94 -15.39
C CYS A 87 0.04 -9.21 -14.89
N VAL A 88 0.99 -8.28 -15.09
CA VAL A 88 2.37 -8.39 -14.57
C VAL A 88 2.36 -8.34 -13.03
N ASP A 89 1.61 -7.40 -12.45
CA ASP A 89 1.43 -7.31 -10.99
C ASP A 89 0.75 -8.58 -10.44
N GLY A 90 -0.34 -9.02 -11.07
CA GLY A 90 -1.03 -10.26 -10.72
C GLY A 90 -0.11 -11.49 -10.78
N ALA A 91 0.75 -11.59 -11.81
CA ALA A 91 1.73 -12.65 -11.94
C ALA A 91 2.76 -12.62 -10.80
N ALA A 92 3.37 -11.46 -10.53
CA ALA A 92 4.35 -11.29 -9.44
C ALA A 92 3.75 -11.70 -8.09
N ARG A 93 2.57 -11.17 -7.74
CA ARG A 93 1.86 -11.54 -6.49
C ARG A 93 1.53 -13.03 -6.42
N SER A 94 1.13 -13.63 -7.54
CA SER A 94 0.79 -15.05 -7.61
C SER A 94 2.02 -15.95 -7.42
N PHE A 95 3.14 -15.65 -8.09
CA PHE A 95 4.39 -16.40 -7.92
C PHE A 95 4.91 -16.29 -6.49
N CYS A 96 4.91 -15.09 -5.92
CA CYS A 96 5.26 -14.87 -4.52
C CYS A 96 4.45 -15.77 -3.57
N ARG A 97 3.13 -15.84 -3.75
CA ARG A 97 2.23 -16.64 -2.90
C ARG A 97 2.24 -18.14 -3.21
N ALA A 98 2.71 -18.55 -4.38
CA ALA A 98 2.85 -19.95 -4.76
C ALA A 98 4.00 -20.66 -4.03
N GLY A 99 4.91 -19.90 -3.42
CA GLY A 99 5.94 -20.36 -2.50
C GLY A 99 7.38 -20.12 -2.99
N PRO A 100 8.39 -20.45 -2.17
CA PRO A 100 9.80 -20.10 -2.42
C PRO A 100 10.38 -20.63 -3.73
N ALA A 101 9.85 -21.75 -4.24
CA ALA A 101 10.26 -22.32 -5.52
C ALA A 101 10.04 -21.39 -6.72
N PHE A 102 9.21 -20.35 -6.58
CA PHE A 102 8.90 -19.38 -7.62
C PHE A 102 9.48 -17.98 -7.36
N ALA A 103 10.45 -17.86 -6.43
CA ALA A 103 11.02 -16.57 -6.06
C ALA A 103 11.70 -15.85 -7.24
N ALA A 104 12.36 -16.61 -8.13
CA ALA A 104 13.01 -16.06 -9.31
C ALA A 104 12.00 -15.48 -10.31
N GLU A 105 10.89 -16.18 -10.56
CA GLU A 105 9.79 -15.70 -11.40
C GLU A 105 9.13 -14.48 -10.78
N SER A 106 8.84 -14.52 -9.47
CA SER A 106 8.29 -13.37 -8.76
C SER A 106 9.17 -12.13 -8.94
N LYS A 107 10.49 -12.27 -8.76
CA LYS A 107 11.45 -11.18 -8.96
C LYS A 107 11.47 -10.67 -10.40
N LYS A 108 11.48 -11.57 -11.38
CA LYS A 108 11.42 -11.22 -12.81
C LYS A 108 10.20 -10.36 -13.14
N TYR A 109 9.01 -10.71 -12.64
CA TYR A 109 7.80 -9.94 -12.90
C TYR A 109 7.74 -8.64 -12.09
N LEU A 110 8.34 -8.60 -10.90
CA LEU A 110 8.51 -7.36 -10.13
C LEU A 110 9.42 -6.35 -10.86
N GLU A 111 10.54 -6.79 -11.42
CA GLU A 111 11.45 -5.95 -12.23
C GLU A 111 10.73 -5.41 -13.47
N LYS A 112 9.94 -6.26 -14.13
CA LYS A 112 9.08 -5.83 -15.24
C LYS A 112 8.05 -4.79 -14.78
N LEU A 113 7.38 -5.01 -13.64
CA LEU A 113 6.43 -4.04 -13.08
C LEU A 113 7.11 -2.70 -12.79
N SER A 114 8.32 -2.72 -12.25
CA SER A 114 9.12 -1.53 -11.96
C SER A 114 9.39 -0.70 -13.22
N SER A 115 9.70 -1.34 -14.35
CA SER A 115 9.90 -0.64 -15.63
C SER A 115 8.63 0.02 -16.19
N MET A 116 7.46 -0.35 -15.68
CA MET A 116 6.15 0.16 -16.09
C MET A 116 5.56 1.18 -15.10
N ALA A 117 6.28 1.50 -14.01
CA ALA A 117 5.82 2.47 -13.03
C ALA A 117 6.06 3.90 -13.53
N THR A 118 4.98 4.66 -13.73
CA THR A 118 5.03 6.03 -14.29
C THR A 118 4.26 7.05 -13.48
N CYS A 119 3.45 6.61 -12.52
CA CYS A 119 2.74 7.48 -11.59
C CYS A 119 2.73 6.87 -10.18
N GLU A 120 2.18 7.62 -9.23
CA GLU A 120 2.07 7.24 -7.82
C GLU A 120 1.34 5.92 -7.60
N ASP A 121 0.19 5.71 -8.23
CA ASP A 121 -0.56 4.44 -8.14
C ASP A 121 0.27 3.23 -8.57
N HIS A 122 1.14 3.39 -9.59
CA HIS A 122 2.01 2.30 -10.02
C HIS A 122 3.11 2.03 -8.99
N ARG A 123 3.66 3.08 -8.38
CA ARG A 123 4.66 2.96 -7.30
C ARG A 123 4.06 2.28 -6.07
N PHE A 124 2.82 2.64 -5.72
CA PHE A 124 2.07 1.98 -4.65
C PHE A 124 1.88 0.49 -4.93
N SER A 125 1.40 0.13 -6.12
CA SER A 125 1.22 -1.27 -6.52
C SER A 125 2.54 -2.05 -6.50
N LEU A 126 3.62 -1.46 -7.02
CA LEU A 126 4.96 -2.06 -7.01
C LEU A 126 5.44 -2.31 -5.58
N ALA A 127 5.37 -1.30 -4.70
CA ALA A 127 5.81 -1.41 -3.32
C ALA A 127 4.97 -2.42 -2.52
N SER A 128 3.66 -2.46 -2.75
CA SER A 128 2.74 -3.44 -2.14
C SER A 128 3.13 -4.87 -2.53
N THR A 129 3.46 -5.09 -3.81
CA THR A 129 3.89 -6.40 -4.30
C THR A 129 5.29 -6.78 -3.84
N ALA A 130 6.22 -5.82 -3.77
CA ALA A 130 7.55 -6.04 -3.20
C ALA A 130 7.48 -6.47 -1.73
N LEU A 131 6.61 -5.83 -0.93
CA LEU A 131 6.40 -6.14 0.48
C LEU A 131 5.91 -7.59 0.72
N LEU A 132 5.23 -8.20 -0.26
CA LEU A 132 4.85 -9.62 -0.18
C LEU A 132 6.05 -10.55 -0.28
N MET A 133 7.09 -10.15 -1.02
CA MET A 133 8.29 -10.95 -1.26
C MET A 133 9.29 -10.85 -0.12
N SER A 134 9.52 -9.62 0.34
CA SER A 134 10.41 -9.32 1.46
C SER A 134 9.92 -8.05 2.13
N VAL A 135 9.93 -8.03 3.46
CA VAL A 135 9.75 -6.78 4.18
C VAL A 135 11.00 -5.94 3.93
N ASP A 136 10.83 -4.77 3.34
CA ASP A 136 11.91 -3.81 3.15
C ASP A 136 11.43 -2.40 3.50
N ILE A 137 12.31 -1.62 4.12
CA ILE A 137 12.03 -0.26 4.61
C ILE A 137 11.52 0.63 3.47
N ARG A 138 12.15 0.56 2.29
CA ARG A 138 11.84 1.46 1.17
C ARG A 138 10.43 1.24 0.63
N SER A 139 9.99 -0.02 0.54
CA SER A 139 8.63 -0.36 0.15
C SER A 139 7.62 0.14 1.20
N LEU A 140 7.91 -0.02 2.49
CA LEU A 140 7.05 0.50 3.55
C LEU A 140 6.93 2.02 3.52
N GLN A 141 8.05 2.73 3.34
CA GLN A 141 8.07 4.19 3.19
C GLN A 141 7.27 4.64 1.96
N THR A 142 7.48 4.02 0.81
CA THR A 142 6.74 4.33 -0.43
C THR A 142 5.23 4.17 -0.23
N LEU A 143 4.80 3.12 0.47
CA LEU A 143 3.39 2.90 0.78
C LEU A 143 2.86 3.94 1.77
N LEU A 144 3.66 4.37 2.74
CA LEU A 144 3.29 5.40 3.72
C LEU A 144 3.23 6.81 3.14
N ASP A 145 4.02 7.10 2.10
CA ASP A 145 3.90 8.36 1.35
C ASP A 145 2.53 8.46 0.67
N CYS A 146 2.02 7.33 0.16
CA CYS A 146 0.71 7.25 -0.48
C CYS A 146 -0.44 7.16 0.55
N GLU A 147 -0.25 6.38 1.63
CA GLU A 147 -1.28 6.06 2.63
C GLU A 147 -0.80 6.35 4.06
N PRO A 148 -0.59 7.64 4.42
CA PRO A 148 0.03 8.03 5.69
C PRO A 148 -0.82 7.72 6.93
N GLN A 149 -2.09 7.34 6.75
CA GLN A 149 -3.00 6.94 7.82
C GLN A 149 -3.02 5.44 8.09
N ALA A 150 -2.24 4.65 7.34
CA ALA A 150 -2.18 3.20 7.51
C ALA A 150 -1.38 2.80 8.76
N GLY A 151 -2.06 2.68 9.90
CA GLY A 151 -1.42 2.32 11.19
C GLY A 151 -0.65 1.00 11.15
N ASP A 152 -1.12 0.01 10.40
CA ASP A 152 -0.43 -1.28 10.23
C ASP A 152 0.91 -1.15 9.47
N LEU A 153 1.00 -0.23 8.50
CA LEU A 153 2.24 0.02 7.77
C LEU A 153 3.26 0.73 8.66
N TRP A 154 2.82 1.71 9.46
CA TRP A 154 3.66 2.35 10.47
C TRP A 154 4.18 1.35 11.51
N LYS A 155 3.33 0.41 11.96
CA LYS A 155 3.77 -0.67 12.87
C LYS A 155 4.87 -1.52 12.24
N LYS A 156 4.67 -1.99 11.00
CA LYS A 156 5.68 -2.81 10.29
C LYS A 156 6.99 -2.07 10.09
N LEU A 157 6.92 -0.77 9.75
CA LEU A 157 8.12 0.05 9.60
C LEU A 157 8.87 0.22 10.93
N GLY A 158 8.14 0.42 12.03
CA GLY A 158 8.74 0.47 13.37
C GLY A 158 9.38 -0.86 13.78
N GLU A 159 8.78 -2.00 13.40
CA GLU A 159 9.36 -3.33 13.63
C GLU A 159 10.69 -3.51 12.90
N GLU A 160 10.74 -3.10 11.64
CA GLU A 160 11.95 -3.21 10.81
C GLU A 160 13.08 -2.29 11.32
N TYR A 161 12.75 -1.04 11.68
CA TYR A 161 13.73 -0.15 12.31
C TYR A 161 14.23 -0.69 13.65
N SER A 162 13.34 -1.26 14.46
CA SER A 162 13.71 -1.86 15.74
C SER A 162 14.66 -3.06 15.55
N SER A 163 14.44 -3.90 14.53
CA SER A 163 15.35 -5.02 14.22
C SER A 163 16.73 -4.58 13.74
N GLN A 164 16.83 -3.36 13.19
CA GLN A 164 18.10 -2.75 12.78
C GLN A 164 18.75 -1.91 13.90
N GLY A 165 18.19 -1.90 15.11
CA GLY A 165 18.71 -1.11 16.23
C GLY A 165 18.42 0.40 16.14
N LYS A 166 17.63 0.83 15.17
CA LYS A 166 17.24 2.24 14.96
C LYS A 166 16.08 2.63 15.88
N LEU A 167 16.35 2.65 17.19
CA LEU A 167 15.31 2.72 18.23
C LEU A 167 14.47 4.00 18.17
N LEU A 168 15.07 5.14 17.84
CA LEU A 168 14.35 6.42 17.75
C LEU A 168 13.34 6.42 16.59
N PHE A 169 13.77 5.95 15.42
CA PHE A 169 12.92 5.78 14.25
C PHE A 169 11.77 4.80 14.54
N ALA A 170 12.06 3.69 15.23
CA ALA A 170 11.07 2.73 15.66
C ALA A 170 10.02 3.37 16.59
N ALA A 171 10.46 4.14 17.59
CA ALA A 171 9.56 4.83 18.52
C ALA A 171 8.66 5.86 17.82
N CYS A 172 9.20 6.63 16.87
CA CYS A 172 8.43 7.53 16.02
C CYS A 172 7.33 6.79 15.24
N CYS A 173 7.70 5.68 14.58
CA CYS A 173 6.76 4.87 13.80
C CYS A 173 5.68 4.23 14.67
N PHE A 174 6.03 3.69 15.84
CA PHE A 174 5.04 3.11 16.77
C PHE A 174 4.09 4.16 17.33
N LEU A 175 4.59 5.35 17.69
CA LEU A 175 3.70 6.42 18.13
C LEU A 175 2.74 6.86 17.00
N ARG A 176 3.23 6.90 15.76
CA ARG A 176 2.39 7.20 14.60
C ARG A 176 1.33 6.14 14.36
N ALA A 177 1.69 4.86 14.43
CA ALA A 177 0.75 3.74 14.37
C ALA A 177 -0.34 3.86 15.46
N ALA A 178 0.05 4.21 16.70
CA ALA A 178 -0.87 4.43 17.80
C ALA A 178 -1.82 5.61 17.56
N SER A 179 -1.33 6.69 16.94
CA SER A 179 -2.11 7.86 16.57
C SER A 179 -3.15 7.53 15.50
N CYS A 180 -2.73 6.90 14.40
CA CYS A 180 -3.64 6.47 13.33
C CYS A 180 -4.76 5.55 13.86
N ALA A 181 -4.41 4.59 14.71
CA ALA A 181 -5.39 3.69 15.33
C ALA A 181 -6.40 4.44 16.21
N ARG A 182 -5.98 5.49 16.94
CA ARG A 182 -6.90 6.31 17.75
C ARG A 182 -7.79 7.20 16.92
N CYS A 183 -7.28 7.76 15.82
CA CYS A 183 -8.06 8.59 14.91
C CYS A 183 -9.19 7.78 14.24
N SER A 184 -8.94 6.52 13.86
CA SER A 184 -9.95 5.62 13.29
C SER A 184 -11.12 5.31 14.25
N VAL A 185 -10.87 5.34 15.56
CA VAL A 185 -11.87 4.99 16.61
C VAL A 185 -12.98 6.03 16.75
N HIS A 186 -12.76 7.26 16.27
CA HIS A 186 -13.72 8.36 16.41
C HIS A 186 -14.85 8.32 15.39
N GLU A 187 -14.77 7.44 14.38
CA GLU A 187 -15.87 7.17 13.46
C GLU A 187 -16.84 6.18 14.13
N SER A 188 -18.07 6.63 14.40
CA SER A 188 -19.00 6.07 15.39
C SER A 188 -19.50 4.65 15.13
N GLU A 189 -19.05 3.98 14.07
CA GLU A 189 -19.43 2.62 13.70
C GLU A 189 -18.23 1.79 13.24
N ASP A 190 -17.03 2.09 13.75
CA ASP A 190 -15.83 1.36 13.36
C ASP A 190 -15.89 -0.11 13.83
N ARG A 191 -16.18 -1.00 12.88
CA ARG A 191 -16.12 -2.47 13.00
C ARG A 191 -14.77 -2.99 13.52
N PHE A 192 -13.73 -2.17 13.48
CA PHE A 192 -12.38 -2.47 13.96
C PHE A 192 -12.02 -1.77 15.26
N LYS A 193 -12.95 -1.07 15.93
CA LYS A 193 -12.69 -0.31 17.17
C LYS A 193 -11.88 -1.09 18.19
N ALA A 194 -12.26 -2.33 18.50
CA ALA A 194 -11.53 -3.16 19.47
C ALA A 194 -10.09 -3.47 19.04
N GLN A 195 -9.88 -3.75 17.75
CA GLN A 195 -8.56 -4.01 17.17
C GLN A 195 -7.69 -2.75 17.19
N ASN A 196 -8.26 -1.60 16.82
CA ASN A 196 -7.60 -0.30 16.84
C ASN A 196 -7.20 0.12 18.27
N TRP A 197 -8.06 -0.12 19.27
CA TRP A 197 -7.72 0.08 20.68
C TRP A 197 -6.62 -0.85 21.18
N ALA A 198 -6.61 -2.11 20.73
CA ALA A 198 -5.56 -3.06 21.08
C ALA A 198 -4.22 -2.64 20.47
N LEU A 199 -4.21 -2.31 19.18
CA LEU A 199 -3.05 -1.81 18.45
C LEU A 199 -2.48 -0.56 19.13
N SER A 200 -3.33 0.45 19.44
CA SER A 200 -2.87 1.67 20.10
C SER A 200 -2.22 1.41 21.46
N ARG A 201 -2.80 0.51 22.27
CA ARG A 201 -2.21 0.11 23.57
C ARG A 201 -0.90 -0.64 23.41
N GLU A 202 -0.85 -1.59 22.47
CA GLU A 202 0.36 -2.34 22.15
C GLU A 202 1.50 -1.39 21.76
N MET A 203 1.23 -0.46 20.84
CA MET A 203 2.24 0.49 20.36
C MET A 203 2.72 1.43 21.47
N LYS A 204 1.83 1.87 22.37
CA LYS A 204 2.25 2.65 23.54
C LYS A 204 3.24 1.89 24.42
N VAL A 205 2.95 0.63 24.74
CA VAL A 205 3.86 -0.22 25.53
C VAL A 205 5.22 -0.39 24.83
N ARG A 206 5.23 -0.52 23.50
CA ARG A 206 6.48 -0.59 22.74
C ARG A 206 7.28 0.71 22.82
N VAL A 207 6.63 1.86 22.66
CA VAL A 207 7.31 3.17 22.80
C VAL A 207 7.89 3.30 24.21
N ASP A 208 7.11 3.02 25.25
CA ASP A 208 7.58 3.09 26.64
C ASP A 208 8.78 2.14 26.88
N GLY A 209 8.75 0.94 26.29
CA GLY A 209 9.85 -0.02 26.34
C GLY A 209 11.11 0.48 25.64
N LEU A 210 10.97 1.11 24.47
CA LEU A 210 12.09 1.70 23.73
C LEU A 210 12.70 2.89 24.47
N LEU A 211 11.87 3.75 25.09
CA LEU A 211 12.32 4.93 25.82
C LEU A 211 13.29 4.58 26.97
N ASN A 212 13.15 3.41 27.57
CA ASN A 212 14.06 2.92 28.62
C ASN A 212 15.49 2.63 28.13
N HIS A 213 15.72 2.59 26.82
CA HIS A 213 17.04 2.34 26.22
C HIS A 213 17.81 3.63 25.92
N PHE A 214 17.18 4.80 26.08
CA PHE A 214 17.84 6.08 25.87
C PHE A 214 18.41 6.60 27.20
N GLU A 215 19.62 7.16 27.15
CA GLU A 215 20.25 7.80 28.31
C GLU A 215 19.46 9.04 28.76
N GLU A 216 18.89 9.78 27.81
CA GLU A 216 18.01 10.93 28.05
C GLU A 216 16.60 10.72 27.47
N PRO A 217 15.70 10.01 28.18
CA PRO A 217 14.34 9.75 27.69
C PRO A 217 13.54 11.02 27.38
N ALA A 218 13.79 12.11 28.11
CA ALA A 218 13.11 13.40 27.90
C ALA A 218 13.43 14.02 26.54
N ALA A 219 14.69 13.99 26.12
CA ALA A 219 15.12 14.49 24.81
C ALA A 219 14.54 13.63 23.67
N ALA A 220 14.52 12.30 23.85
CA ALA A 220 13.89 11.38 22.90
C ALA A 220 12.38 11.65 22.76
N ILE A 221 11.68 11.90 23.88
CA ILE A 221 10.25 12.27 23.87
C ILE A 221 10.03 13.56 23.09
N GLU A 222 10.87 14.59 23.29
CA GLU A 222 10.75 15.86 22.55
C GLU A 222 10.89 15.65 21.04
N LEU A 223 11.90 14.88 20.61
CA LEU A 223 12.10 14.55 19.19
C LEU A 223 10.93 13.78 18.60
N ILE A 224 10.41 12.78 19.32
CA ILE A 224 9.26 11.97 18.92
C ILE A 224 7.99 12.83 18.81
N GLN A 225 7.78 13.75 19.76
CA GLN A 225 6.65 14.67 19.75
C GLN A 225 6.75 15.64 18.58
N LYS A 226 7.94 16.22 18.37
CA LYS A 226 8.24 17.10 17.24
C LYS A 226 7.91 16.43 15.91
N PHE A 227 8.40 15.21 15.69
CA PHE A 227 8.08 14.37 14.53
C PHE A 227 6.57 14.20 14.32
N ASN A 228 5.79 14.00 15.38
CA ASN A 228 4.33 13.83 15.25
C ASN A 228 3.57 15.14 15.03
N THR A 229 4.09 16.27 15.51
CA THR A 229 3.46 17.60 15.35
C THR A 229 3.78 18.27 14.03
N GLU A 230 4.98 18.03 13.48
CA GLU A 230 5.39 18.55 12.18
C GLU A 230 4.68 17.74 11.08
N ARG A 231 3.44 18.14 10.77
CA ARG A 231 2.70 17.65 9.59
C ARG A 231 3.37 18.21 8.34
N THR A 232 4.44 17.58 7.88
CA THR A 232 4.91 17.83 6.52
C THR A 232 4.08 16.95 5.59
N ASP A 233 3.30 17.60 4.72
CA ASP A 233 2.66 16.95 3.59
C ASP A 233 3.77 16.37 2.69
N PRO A 234 3.90 15.03 2.56
CA PRO A 234 4.99 14.41 1.80
C PRO A 234 4.98 14.80 0.31
N ARG A 235 3.88 15.38 -0.18
CA ARG A 235 3.73 15.78 -1.59
C ARG A 235 4.64 16.94 -2.01
N GLY A 236 5.27 17.65 -1.08
CA GLY A 236 6.12 18.83 -1.36
C GLY A 236 7.61 18.57 -1.52
N ALA A 237 8.12 17.38 -1.19
CA ALA A 237 9.57 17.11 -1.11
C ALA A 237 9.97 15.85 -1.88
N ALA A 238 9.70 15.84 -3.19
CA ALA A 238 9.96 14.69 -4.06
C ALA A 238 11.45 14.26 -4.12
N ASP A 239 12.38 15.10 -3.65
CA ASP A 239 13.83 14.91 -3.76
C ASP A 239 14.53 14.58 -2.43
N GLN A 240 13.80 14.49 -1.30
CA GLN A 240 14.36 14.10 -0.01
C GLN A 240 14.08 12.63 0.28
N SER A 241 15.04 11.88 0.84
CA SER A 241 14.76 10.52 1.31
C SER A 241 13.71 10.58 2.43
N PHE A 242 12.93 9.51 2.62
CA PHE A 242 11.95 9.46 3.71
C PHE A 242 12.63 9.72 5.06
N GLU A 243 13.84 9.18 5.25
CA GLU A 243 14.71 9.54 6.35
C GLU A 243 14.94 11.04 6.37
N ASP A 244 15.53 11.67 5.36
CA ASP A 244 15.82 13.12 5.38
C ASP A 244 14.59 14.03 5.53
N PHE A 245 13.44 13.59 5.02
CA PHE A 245 12.17 14.33 5.03
C PHE A 245 11.46 14.24 6.39
N TRP A 246 11.47 13.06 7.01
CA TRP A 246 10.78 12.80 8.27
C TRP A 246 11.73 12.84 9.49
N PHE A 247 13.03 12.70 9.27
CA PHE A 247 14.09 12.57 10.27
C PHE A 247 15.36 13.31 9.82
N PRO A 248 15.76 14.43 10.42
CA PRO A 248 17.10 14.96 10.15
C PRO A 248 18.18 13.90 10.41
N ALA A 249 19.25 13.92 9.60
CA ALA A 249 20.32 12.91 9.61
C ALA A 249 20.73 12.49 11.03
N GLU A 250 20.90 11.18 11.22
CA GLU A 250 21.18 10.54 12.53
C GLU A 250 22.37 11.20 13.25
N GLU A 251 23.39 11.65 12.52
CA GLU A 251 24.55 12.39 13.04
C GLU A 251 24.20 13.75 13.68
N VAL A 252 23.14 14.41 13.20
CA VAL A 252 22.63 15.68 13.74
C VAL A 252 21.79 15.43 15.00
N MET A 253 21.11 14.28 15.08
CA MET A 253 20.37 13.87 16.27
C MET A 253 21.29 13.30 17.36
N VAL A 254 22.28 12.49 17.01
CA VAL A 254 23.27 11.88 17.92
C VAL A 254 24.25 12.94 18.47
N LYS A 255 24.70 13.92 17.66
CA LYS A 255 25.49 15.07 18.17
C LYS A 255 24.75 15.92 19.21
N ARG A 256 23.41 15.91 19.21
CA ARG A 256 22.59 16.62 20.20
C ARG A 256 22.29 15.81 21.45
N MET A 257 22.52 14.50 21.43
CA MET A 257 22.31 13.59 22.55
C MET A 257 23.61 13.22 23.29
N GLY A 258 24.74 13.85 22.93
CA GLY A 258 26.05 13.59 23.54
C GLY A 258 26.62 12.24 23.10
N GLN A 259 27.79 12.24 22.43
CA GLN A 259 28.58 11.02 22.39
C GLN A 259 29.30 10.86 23.74
N PRO A 260 29.49 9.62 24.23
CA PRO A 260 30.48 9.38 25.27
C PRO A 260 31.83 9.82 24.72
N THR A 261 32.53 10.66 25.47
CA THR A 261 33.94 10.95 25.22
C THR A 261 34.71 9.63 25.31
N GLU A 262 35.17 9.11 24.17
CA GLU A 262 36.38 8.30 24.16
C GLU A 262 37.53 9.22 24.56
N ASP A 263 37.80 9.30 25.85
CA ASP A 263 39.04 9.87 26.39
C ASP A 263 39.59 8.89 27.43
N GLY A 264 40.71 8.26 27.07
CA GLY A 264 41.84 8.04 27.96
C GLY A 264 41.85 6.79 28.84
N ASP A 265 42.50 5.73 28.34
CA ASP A 265 43.81 5.31 28.86
C ASP A 265 44.66 4.66 27.73
#